data_AF-A0A348ZID2-F1
#
_entry.id   AF-A0A348ZID2-F1
#
_cell.length_a   1.000
_cell.length_b   1.000
_cell.length_c   1.000
_cell.angle_alpha   90.00
_cell.angle_beta   90.00
_cell.angle_gamma   90.00
#
_symmetry.space_group_name_H-M   'P 1'
#
loop_
_entity.id
_entity.type
_entity.pdbx_description
1 polymer ?
#
loop_
_entity_poly.entity_id
_entity_poly.type
_entity_poly.pdbx_seq_one_letter_code
_entity_poly.pdbx_strand_id
1 'polypeptide(L)'
;MEPLSQEFIASCRRESGRIIRGDSMTRIETFVDAAFAFAFTMLVISIDQIPTSPPELFELSKDIPAFVISALTIGAVWLAHSTWSRTFGLQDPITIQLSLGLVILMLVFVYPIKLMAQATVIFITSTLLGFSLFDTVLFEN
;
A
#
# COMPACT_ATOMS: atom_id res chain seq x y z
N MET A 1 28.07 11.75 -15.34
CA MET A 1 27.48 12.45 -14.18
C MET A 1 28.62 13.17 -13.50
N GLU A 2 28.56 14.49 -13.43
CA GLU A 2 29.54 15.29 -12.69
C GLU A 2 29.29 15.10 -11.18
N PRO A 3 30.32 14.91 -10.35
CA PRO A 3 30.12 14.74 -8.91
C PRO A 3 29.53 16.03 -8.30
N LEU A 4 28.60 15.86 -7.36
CA LEU A 4 28.01 16.98 -6.63
C LEU A 4 29.07 17.75 -5.84
N SER A 5 28.94 19.08 -5.76
CA SER A 5 29.86 19.91 -4.99
C SER A 5 29.78 19.58 -3.50
N GLN A 6 30.92 19.57 -2.82
CA GLN A 6 31.00 19.26 -1.38
C GLN A 6 30.28 20.31 -0.54
N GLU A 7 30.24 21.55 -1.00
CA GLU A 7 29.50 22.65 -0.38
C GLU A 7 27.99 22.38 -0.34
N PHE A 8 27.41 21.85 -1.43
CA PHE A 8 26.00 21.46 -1.47
C PHE A 8 25.70 20.30 -0.52
N ILE A 9 26.59 19.30 -0.44
CA ILE A 9 26.41 18.17 0.46
C ILE A 9 26.50 18.61 1.94
N ALA A 10 27.33 19.61 2.25
CA ALA A 10 27.48 20.15 3.59
C ALA A 10 26.26 20.97 4.05
N SER A 11 25.54 21.63 3.13
CA SER A 11 24.36 22.43 3.46
C SER A 11 23.07 21.61 3.62
N CYS A 12 23.05 20.37 3.13
CA CYS A 12 21.89 19.49 3.23
C CYS A 12 21.57 19.06 4.68
N ARG A 13 20.27 19.04 5.01
CA ARG A 13 19.76 18.56 6.30
C ARG A 13 20.11 17.09 6.49
N ARG A 14 20.50 16.70 7.71
CA ARG A 14 20.74 15.31 8.09
C ARG A 14 19.64 14.80 9.02
N GLU A 15 19.08 13.66 8.70
CA GLU A 15 18.03 13.01 9.50
C GLU A 15 18.38 11.52 9.68
N SER A 16 18.49 11.07 10.93
CA SER A 16 18.82 9.67 11.28
C SER A 16 20.05 9.12 10.54
N GLY A 17 21.11 9.93 10.41
CA GLY A 17 22.37 9.55 9.73
C GLY A 17 22.33 9.62 8.19
N ARG A 18 21.20 9.97 7.58
CA ARG A 18 21.06 10.15 6.12
C ARG A 18 21.05 11.64 5.75
N ILE A 19 21.58 11.96 4.57
CA ILE A 19 21.52 13.30 3.98
C ILE A 19 20.21 13.41 3.19
N ILE A 20 19.35 14.36 3.56
CA ILE A 20 18.08 14.63 2.91
C ILE A 20 18.31 15.68 1.84
N ARG A 21 17.99 15.33 0.58
CA ARG A 21 18.20 16.20 -0.59
C ARG A 21 16.89 16.78 -1.12
N GLY A 22 15.78 16.06 -0.96
CA GLY A 22 14.43 16.53 -1.29
C GLY A 22 13.76 17.18 -0.08
N ASP A 23 14.29 18.31 0.40
CA ASP A 23 13.67 19.06 1.52
C ASP A 23 12.43 19.85 1.06
N SER A 24 12.40 20.24 -0.22
CA SER A 24 11.24 20.88 -0.85
C SER A 24 10.37 19.87 -1.58
N MET A 25 9.07 19.85 -1.26
CA MET A 25 8.09 18.99 -1.93
C MET A 25 7.99 19.34 -3.41
N THR A 26 8.06 18.34 -4.26
CA THR A 26 8.05 18.52 -5.71
C THR A 26 6.65 18.28 -6.30
N ARG A 27 6.37 18.83 -7.50
CA ARG A 27 5.07 18.62 -8.17
C ARG A 27 4.82 17.14 -8.49
N ILE A 28 5.89 16.42 -8.85
CA ILE A 28 5.80 14.99 -9.16
C ILE A 28 5.52 14.17 -7.91
N GLU A 29 6.15 14.48 -6.77
CA GLU A 29 5.84 13.87 -5.47
C GLU A 29 4.38 14.05 -5.09
N THR A 30 3.87 15.28 -5.22
CA THR A 30 2.47 15.58 -4.91
C THR A 30 1.52 14.78 -5.80
N PHE A 31 1.87 14.59 -7.07
CA PHE A 31 1.10 13.78 -8.01
C PHE A 31 1.10 12.30 -7.63
N VAL A 32 2.26 11.75 -7.26
CA VAL A 32 2.38 10.35 -6.82
C VAL A 32 1.62 10.12 -5.52
N ASP A 33 1.73 11.03 -4.55
CA ASP A 33 0.98 10.97 -3.28
C ASP A 33 -0.54 11.00 -3.52
N ALA A 34 -1.01 11.86 -4.42
CA ALA A 34 -2.41 11.90 -4.81
C ALA A 34 -2.87 10.59 -5.46
N ALA A 35 -2.04 9.96 -6.29
CA ALA A 35 -2.35 8.67 -6.89
C ALA A 35 -2.41 7.53 -5.86
N PHE A 36 -1.53 7.52 -4.86
CA PHE A 36 -1.61 6.57 -3.75
C PHE A 36 -2.87 6.79 -2.91
N ALA A 37 -3.20 8.04 -2.56
CA ALA A 37 -4.45 8.35 -1.88
C ALA A 37 -5.67 7.86 -2.67
N PHE A 38 -5.66 8.05 -4.00
CA PHE A 38 -6.71 7.54 -4.87
C PHE A 38 -6.77 6.00 -4.87
N ALA A 39 -5.63 5.31 -4.87
CA ALA A 39 -5.55 3.85 -4.74
C ALA A 39 -6.21 3.34 -3.44
N PHE A 40 -5.99 4.04 -2.30
CA PHE A 40 -6.71 3.72 -1.05
C PHE A 40 -8.22 3.89 -1.20
N THR A 41 -8.67 4.98 -1.84
CA THR A 41 -10.12 5.17 -2.08
C THR A 41 -10.70 4.10 -2.99
N MET A 42 -9.96 3.66 -4.02
CA MET A 42 -10.37 2.55 -4.89
C MET A 42 -10.56 1.25 -4.13
N LEU A 43 -9.68 0.95 -3.16
CA LEU A 43 -9.88 -0.20 -2.26
C LEU A 43 -11.19 -0.10 -1.48
N VAL A 44 -11.53 1.09 -0.96
CA VAL A 44 -12.76 1.30 -0.18
C VAL A 44 -14.01 1.19 -1.04
N ILE A 45 -14.03 1.81 -2.23
CA ILE A 45 -15.24 1.82 -3.08
C ILE A 45 -15.47 0.51 -3.83
N SER A 46 -14.48 -0.40 -3.87
CA SER A 46 -14.63 -1.72 -4.49
C SER A 46 -15.51 -2.69 -3.68
N ILE A 47 -16.38 -2.17 -2.82
CA ILE A 47 -17.41 -2.91 -2.10
C ILE A 47 -18.61 -3.02 -3.06
N ASP A 48 -18.78 -4.19 -3.69
CA ASP A 48 -19.74 -4.39 -4.77
C ASP A 48 -21.21 -4.41 -4.33
N GLN A 49 -21.49 -4.60 -3.04
CA GLN A 49 -22.86 -4.74 -2.53
C GLN A 49 -23.10 -3.81 -1.34
N ILE A 50 -24.09 -2.91 -1.48
CA ILE A 50 -24.60 -2.12 -0.37
C ILE A 50 -25.57 -3.01 0.42
N PRO A 51 -25.27 -3.34 1.68
CA PRO A 51 -26.11 -4.26 2.45
C PRO A 51 -27.47 -3.61 2.71
N THR A 52 -28.54 -4.36 2.42
CA THR A 52 -29.93 -3.92 2.65
C THR A 52 -30.53 -4.52 3.92
N SER A 53 -29.83 -5.48 4.53
CA SER A 53 -30.24 -6.16 5.76
C SER A 53 -29.09 -6.27 6.79
N PRO A 54 -29.40 -6.33 8.11
CA PRO A 54 -28.38 -6.55 9.15
C PRO A 54 -27.49 -7.79 8.95
N PRO A 55 -27.99 -8.98 8.54
CA PRO A 55 -27.12 -10.13 8.32
C PRO A 55 -26.16 -9.96 7.13
N GLU A 56 -26.56 -9.28 6.06
CA GLU A 56 -25.66 -8.95 4.93
C GLU A 56 -24.48 -8.07 5.37
N LEU A 57 -24.69 -7.16 6.32
CA LEU A 57 -23.63 -6.31 6.87
C LEU A 57 -22.54 -7.13 7.58
N PHE A 58 -22.93 -8.17 8.32
CA PHE A 58 -21.97 -9.05 8.99
C PHE A 58 -21.15 -9.86 7.99
N GLU A 59 -21.75 -10.35 6.91
CA GLU A 59 -21.01 -11.03 5.86
C GLU A 59 -19.99 -10.10 5.20
N LEU A 60 -20.39 -8.85 4.91
CA LEU A 60 -19.49 -7.86 4.34
C LEU A 60 -18.34 -7.47 5.29
N SER A 61 -18.60 -7.47 6.60
CA SER A 61 -17.57 -7.16 7.59
C SER A 61 -16.40 -8.16 7.60
N LYS A 62 -16.60 -9.37 7.06
CA LYS A 62 -15.54 -10.38 6.93
C LYS A 62 -14.46 -10.00 5.91
N ASP A 63 -14.74 -9.04 5.02
CA ASP A 63 -13.75 -8.51 4.08
C ASP A 63 -12.83 -7.44 4.69
N ILE A 64 -13.15 -6.92 5.89
CA ILE A 64 -12.36 -5.87 6.56
C ILE A 64 -10.89 -6.29 6.76
N PRO A 65 -10.56 -7.50 7.25
CA PRO A 65 -9.17 -7.91 7.40
C PRO A 65 -8.42 -7.94 6.06
N ALA A 66 -9.07 -8.38 4.98
CA ALA A 66 -8.48 -8.39 3.65
C ALA A 66 -8.21 -6.97 3.15
N PHE A 67 -9.16 -6.06 3.33
CA PHE A 67 -9.00 -4.64 3.05
C PHE A 67 -7.80 -4.04 3.80
N VAL A 68 -7.66 -4.32 5.10
CA VAL A 68 -6.54 -3.82 5.91
C VAL A 68 -5.20 -4.34 5.39
N ILE A 69 -5.10 -5.63 5.07
CA ILE A 69 -3.88 -6.23 4.52
C ILE A 69 -3.49 -5.57 3.19
N SER A 70 -4.45 -5.36 2.29
CA SER A 70 -4.22 -4.68 1.02
C SER A 70 -3.81 -3.22 1.21
N ALA A 71 -4.49 -2.48 2.09
CA ALA A 71 -4.19 -1.10 2.40
C ALA A 71 -2.78 -0.95 3.00
N LEU A 72 -2.38 -1.83 3.91
CA LEU A 72 -1.02 -1.85 4.47
C LEU A 72 0.03 -2.17 3.40
N THR A 73 -0.27 -3.08 2.47
CA THR A 73 0.64 -3.43 1.37
C THR A 73 0.88 -2.22 0.45
N ILE A 74 -0.19 -1.54 0.03
CA ILE A 74 -0.08 -0.30 -0.78
C ILE A 74 0.63 0.79 0.02
N GLY A 75 0.30 0.96 1.30
CA GLY A 75 0.91 1.94 2.18
C GLY A 75 2.41 1.73 2.39
N ALA A 76 2.87 0.48 2.45
CA ALA A 76 4.29 0.15 2.54
C ALA A 76 5.05 0.58 1.28
N VAL A 77 4.47 0.40 0.09
CA VAL A 77 5.06 0.88 -1.17
C VAL A 77 5.11 2.41 -1.20
N TRP A 78 4.03 3.07 -0.79
CA TRP A 78 4.00 4.54 -0.68
C TRP A 78 5.09 5.05 0.28
N LEU A 79 5.23 4.45 1.46
CA LEU A 79 6.23 4.85 2.45
C LEU A 79 7.65 4.68 1.92
N ALA A 80 7.90 3.58 1.20
CA ALA A 80 9.18 3.34 0.55
C ALA A 80 9.48 4.40 -0.53
N HIS A 81 8.48 4.74 -1.36
CA HIS A 81 8.63 5.78 -2.38
C HIS A 81 8.85 7.17 -1.77
N SER A 82 8.07 7.55 -0.76
CA SER A 82 8.20 8.83 -0.04
C SER A 82 9.59 8.97 0.61
N THR A 83 10.06 7.91 1.27
CA THR A 83 11.40 7.89 1.88
C THR A 83 12.52 8.00 0.83
N TRP A 84 12.38 7.26 -0.28
CA TRP A 84 13.33 7.31 -1.39
C TRP A 84 13.37 8.71 -2.02
N SER A 85 12.21 9.27 -2.37
CA SER A 85 12.08 10.59 -2.95
C SER A 85 12.69 11.68 -2.06
N ARG A 86 12.40 11.70 -0.74
CA ARG A 86 13.02 12.66 0.20
C ARG A 86 14.55 12.51 0.28
N THR A 87 15.06 11.27 0.24
CA THR A 87 16.51 11.00 0.38
C THR A 87 17.30 11.44 -0.87
N PHE A 88 16.75 11.20 -2.06
CA PHE A 88 17.46 11.46 -3.31
C PHE A 88 17.08 12.81 -3.95
N GLY A 89 15.84 13.27 -3.83
CA GLY A 89 15.37 14.56 -4.36
C GLY A 89 15.52 14.70 -5.88
N LEU A 90 15.49 13.59 -6.61
CA LEU A 90 15.77 13.53 -8.04
C LEU A 90 14.58 14.07 -8.85
N GLN A 91 14.86 14.92 -9.85
CA GLN A 91 13.86 15.49 -10.77
C GLN A 91 14.23 15.28 -12.25
N ASP A 92 15.05 14.28 -12.55
CA ASP A 92 15.43 13.97 -13.91
C ASP A 92 14.29 13.25 -14.69
N PRO A 93 14.29 13.31 -16.04
CA PRO A 93 13.24 12.69 -16.85
C PRO A 93 13.05 11.19 -16.61
N ILE A 94 14.12 10.46 -16.27
CA ILE A 94 14.06 9.02 -16.00
C ILE A 94 13.33 8.78 -14.67
N THR A 95 13.68 9.52 -13.63
CA THR A 95 12.97 9.50 -12.34
C THR A 95 11.49 9.82 -12.49
N ILE A 96 11.13 10.80 -13.34
CA ILE A 96 9.73 11.13 -13.62
C ILE A 96 9.02 9.93 -14.28
N GLN A 97 9.62 9.33 -15.32
CA GLN A 97 9.05 8.16 -16.00
C GLN A 97 8.87 6.96 -15.06
N LEU A 98 9.86 6.69 -14.21
CA LEU A 98 9.79 5.61 -13.23
C LEU A 98 8.70 5.87 -12.18
N SER A 99 8.55 7.10 -11.71
CA SER A 99 7.52 7.49 -10.76
C SER A 99 6.11 7.38 -11.36
N LEU A 100 5.94 7.79 -12.62
CA LEU A 100 4.69 7.58 -13.37
C LEU A 100 4.41 6.10 -13.61
N GLY A 101 5.43 5.32 -13.96
CA GLY A 101 5.33 3.87 -14.12
C GLY A 101 4.89 3.19 -12.83
N LEU A 102 5.43 3.60 -11.68
CA LEU A 102 5.01 3.13 -10.36
C LEU A 102 3.53 3.43 -10.10
N VAL A 103 3.07 4.65 -10.41
CA VAL A 103 1.66 5.03 -10.27
C VAL A 103 0.76 4.14 -11.11
N ILE A 104 1.08 3.97 -12.40
CA ILE A 104 0.31 3.11 -13.31
C ILE A 104 0.27 1.67 -12.78
N LEU A 105 1.42 1.14 -12.36
CA LEU A 105 1.52 -0.20 -11.79
C LEU A 105 0.65 -0.32 -10.54
N MET A 106 0.72 0.63 -9.62
CA MET A 106 -0.10 0.64 -8.42
C MET A 106 -1.59 0.61 -8.77
N LEU A 107 -2.06 1.50 -9.65
CA LEU A 107 -3.47 1.55 -10.04
C LEU A 107 -3.97 0.25 -10.69
N VAL A 108 -3.15 -0.39 -11.53
CA VAL A 108 -3.48 -1.69 -12.13
C VAL A 108 -3.52 -2.80 -11.07
N PHE A 109 -2.63 -2.75 -10.07
CA PHE A 109 -2.48 -3.79 -9.07
C PHE A 109 -3.34 -3.62 -7.81
N VAL A 110 -4.04 -2.49 -7.63
CA VAL A 110 -4.98 -2.27 -6.50
C VAL A 110 -5.95 -3.44 -6.36
N TYR A 111 -6.63 -3.81 -7.44
CA TYR A 111 -7.64 -4.86 -7.41
C TYR A 111 -7.05 -6.27 -7.28
N PRO A 112 -6.01 -6.66 -8.05
CA PRO A 112 -5.29 -7.92 -7.82
C PRO A 112 -4.79 -8.11 -6.38
N ILE A 113 -4.25 -7.06 -5.75
CA ILE A 113 -3.79 -7.12 -4.35
C ILE A 113 -4.96 -7.36 -3.40
N LYS A 114 -6.12 -6.73 -3.65
CA LYS A 114 -7.35 -6.97 -2.86
C LYS A 114 -7.78 -8.43 -2.95
N LEU A 115 -7.85 -8.98 -4.16
CA LEU A 115 -8.26 -10.37 -4.38
C LEU A 115 -7.32 -11.37 -3.71
N MET A 116 -6.00 -11.14 -3.79
CA MET A 116 -5.00 -11.99 -3.13
C MET A 116 -5.12 -11.92 -1.61
N ALA A 117 -5.38 -10.74 -1.04
CA ALA A 117 -5.62 -10.60 0.39
C ALA A 117 -6.91 -11.32 0.82
N GLN A 118 -8.00 -11.20 0.06
CA GLN A 118 -9.25 -11.91 0.33
C GLN A 118 -9.04 -13.43 0.29
N ALA A 119 -8.36 -13.93 -0.74
CA ALA A 119 -8.02 -15.35 -0.85
C ALA A 119 -7.18 -15.85 0.34
N THR A 120 -6.22 -15.04 0.80
CA THR A 120 -5.38 -15.35 1.96
C THR A 120 -6.20 -15.41 3.25
N VAL A 121 -7.08 -14.43 3.49
CA VAL A 121 -7.95 -14.40 4.66
C VAL A 121 -8.90 -15.59 4.66
N ILE A 122 -9.49 -15.94 3.51
CA ILE A 122 -10.37 -17.11 3.37
C ILE A 122 -9.59 -18.39 3.65
N PHE A 123 -8.40 -18.54 3.09
CA PHE A 123 -7.54 -19.72 3.30
C PHE A 123 -7.12 -19.90 4.76
N ILE A 124 -6.74 -18.80 5.43
CA ILE A 124 -6.39 -18.83 6.85
C ILE A 124 -7.63 -19.16 7.69
N THR A 125 -8.77 -18.53 7.40
CA THR A 125 -10.02 -18.77 8.14
C THR A 125 -10.49 -20.21 7.97
N SER A 126 -10.45 -20.77 6.75
CA SER A 126 -10.86 -22.15 6.49
C SER A 126 -9.92 -23.17 7.14
N THR A 127 -8.62 -22.91 7.14
CA THR A 127 -7.62 -23.78 7.78
C THR A 127 -7.73 -23.72 9.31
N LEU A 128 -7.80 -22.52 9.89
CA LEU A 128 -7.78 -22.32 11.34
C LEU A 128 -9.12 -22.72 12.00
N LEU A 129 -10.24 -22.35 11.38
CA LEU A 129 -11.59 -22.59 11.92
C LEU A 129 -12.13 -23.96 11.49
N GLY A 130 -11.81 -24.42 10.27
CA GLY A 130 -12.18 -25.75 9.79
C GLY A 130 -11.54 -26.87 10.62
N PHE A 131 -10.27 -26.74 11.01
CA PHE A 131 -9.61 -27.72 11.88
C PHE A 131 -10.27 -27.78 13.27
N SER A 132 -10.67 -26.63 13.84
CA SER A 132 -11.31 -26.59 15.17
C SER A 132 -12.70 -27.25 15.20
N LEU A 133 -13.49 -27.17 14.11
CA LEU A 133 -14.79 -27.83 14.02
C LEU A 133 -14.67 -29.35 13.88
N PHE A 134 -13.68 -29.83 13.11
CA PHE A 134 -13.43 -31.27 13.00
C PHE A 134 -12.89 -31.86 14.31
N ASP A 135 -11.99 -31.20 15.02
CA ASP A 135 -11.53 -31.68 16.33
C ASP A 135 -12.66 -31.67 17.37
N THR A 136 -13.44 -30.59 17.48
CA THR A 136 -14.51 -30.51 18.48
C THR A 136 -15.60 -31.56 18.25
N VAL A 137 -15.95 -31.86 16.99
CA VAL A 137 -16.96 -32.88 16.66
C VAL A 137 -16.41 -34.31 16.79
N LEU A 138 -15.11 -34.54 16.61
CA LEU A 138 -14.48 -35.86 16.73
C LEU A 138 -14.10 -36.25 18.17
N PHE A 139 -14.08 -35.31 19.11
CA PHE A 139 -13.78 -35.58 20.54
C PHE A 139 -15.00 -35.47 21.48
N GLU A 140 -16.20 -35.22 20.94
CA GLU A 140 -17.47 -35.17 21.71
C GLU A 140 -18.40 -36.37 21.46
N ASN A 141 -17.86 -37.49 20.94
CA ASN A 141 -18.54 -38.80 20.86
C ASN A 141 -17.63 -39.94 21.31
#